data_AF-A0A258C9T9-F1
#
_entry.id   AF-A0A258C9T9-F1
#
_cell.length_a   1.000
_cell.length_b   1.000
_cell.length_c   1.000
_cell.angle_alpha   90.00
_cell.angle_beta   90.00
_cell.angle_gamma   90.00
#
_symmetry.space_group_name_H-M   'P 1'
#
loop_
_entity.id
_entity.type
_entity.pdbx_description
1 polymer ?
#
loop_
_entity_poly.entity_id
_entity_poly.type
_entity_poly.pdbx_seq_one_letter_code
_entity_poly.pdbx_strand_id
1 'polypeptide(L)'
;MRLTFNMQFNQSLNGILNAQQRMTKAESQLSKQTRILSPADDPAGAAKVLSLDQNKTQIEQYQTNSILLKNNLALQETVLTSMRTSYDRISTLAIASGNGTYSLEQRRAVAFELQNIQTELFDLMNTRAADGSYIFAGYQDKSPAYERDPNSGVFVFRGDDGSRALQISQSISLPGNDSGKAIFDSVFVRFKPQVSAAPAGSSLEVSNQTAFDNFYRANFDNLNPLNNQYSLQIDAAGTYQLLQNGSALTPPFSGSYSAGQQINFNGLAFNLDPATTLPTQVDFEL
;
A
#
# COMPACT_ATOMS: atom_id res chain seq x y z
N MET A 1 50.18 -82.50 -15.43
CA MET A 1 49.73 -81.44 -14.51
C MET A 1 50.32 -80.06 -14.87
N ARG A 2 50.02 -79.51 -16.07
CA ARG A 2 50.44 -78.14 -16.48
C ARG A 2 49.33 -77.09 -16.35
N LEU A 3 48.10 -77.52 -16.06
CA LEU A 3 46.94 -76.62 -15.84
C LEU A 3 46.96 -75.97 -14.44
N THR A 4 47.56 -76.60 -13.43
CA THR A 4 47.45 -76.19 -12.03
C THR A 4 48.28 -74.94 -11.69
N PHE A 5 49.48 -74.79 -12.27
CA PHE A 5 50.35 -73.63 -11.99
C PHE A 5 49.81 -72.33 -12.60
N ASN A 6 49.34 -72.37 -13.85
CA ASN A 6 48.71 -71.21 -14.49
C ASN A 6 47.39 -70.83 -13.79
N MET A 7 46.59 -71.80 -13.35
CA MET A 7 45.38 -71.51 -12.55
C MET A 7 45.70 -70.89 -11.20
N GLN A 8 46.69 -71.42 -10.45
CA GLN A 8 47.11 -70.86 -9.16
C GLN A 8 47.71 -69.45 -9.30
N PHE A 9 48.53 -69.23 -10.32
CA PHE A 9 49.09 -67.91 -10.61
C PHE A 9 47.99 -66.90 -10.97
N ASN A 10 47.04 -67.27 -11.83
CA ASN A 10 45.91 -66.41 -12.18
C ASN A 10 44.98 -66.15 -10.98
N GLN A 11 44.75 -67.13 -10.10
CA GLN A 11 43.99 -66.91 -8.86
C GLN A 11 44.70 -65.93 -7.92
N SER A 12 46.02 -66.06 -7.76
CA SER A 12 46.84 -65.13 -6.96
C SER A 12 46.82 -63.71 -7.54
N LEU A 13 47.02 -63.57 -8.87
CA LEU A 13 46.97 -62.29 -9.56
C LEU A 13 45.59 -61.62 -9.44
N ASN A 14 44.51 -62.37 -9.62
CA ASN A 14 43.15 -61.87 -9.38
C ASN A 14 42.95 -61.45 -7.91
N GLY A 15 43.53 -62.18 -6.96
CA GLY A 15 43.51 -61.80 -5.54
C GLY A 15 44.19 -60.45 -5.28
N ILE A 16 45.36 -60.22 -5.88
CA ILE A 16 46.11 -58.96 -5.79
C ILE A 16 45.34 -57.82 -6.45
N LEU A 17 44.81 -58.01 -7.66
CA LEU A 17 44.03 -57.00 -8.37
C LEU A 17 42.76 -56.60 -7.61
N ASN A 18 42.05 -57.57 -7.01
CA ASN A 18 40.90 -57.29 -6.14
C ASN A 18 41.29 -56.51 -4.88
N ALA A 19 42.43 -56.83 -4.26
CA ALA A 19 42.92 -56.10 -3.09
C ALA A 19 43.29 -54.65 -3.45
N GLN A 20 43.94 -54.44 -4.59
CA GLN A 20 44.29 -53.12 -5.11
C GLN A 20 43.03 -52.29 -5.39
N GLN A 21 42.01 -52.88 -6.03
CA GLN A 21 40.72 -52.20 -6.27
C GLN A 21 40.02 -51.79 -4.97
N ARG A 22 40.03 -52.65 -3.93
CA ARG A 22 39.48 -52.31 -2.61
C ARG A 22 40.26 -51.17 -1.94
N MET A 23 41.59 -51.17 -2.04
CA MET A 23 42.44 -50.09 -1.51
C MET A 23 42.13 -48.76 -2.20
N THR A 24 42.11 -48.72 -3.53
CA THR A 24 41.78 -47.49 -4.28
C THR A 24 40.39 -46.96 -3.95
N LYS A 25 39.40 -47.85 -3.73
CA LYS A 25 38.06 -47.45 -3.29
C LYS A 25 38.10 -46.85 -1.88
N ALA A 26 38.80 -47.47 -0.94
CA ALA A 26 38.93 -46.97 0.43
C ALA A 26 39.66 -45.61 0.47
N GLU A 27 40.73 -45.43 -0.30
CA GLU A 27 41.42 -44.16 -0.47
C GLU A 27 40.49 -43.08 -1.04
N SER A 28 39.66 -43.43 -2.03
CA SER A 28 38.68 -42.51 -2.61
C SER A 28 37.59 -42.11 -1.61
N GLN A 29 37.09 -43.07 -0.81
CA GLN A 29 36.12 -42.80 0.26
C GLN A 29 36.71 -41.93 1.36
N LEU A 30 37.98 -42.16 1.72
CA LEU A 30 38.71 -41.35 2.70
C LEU A 30 38.92 -39.92 2.19
N SER A 31 39.36 -39.77 0.94
CA SER A 31 39.60 -38.47 0.32
C SER A 31 38.31 -37.64 0.19
N LYS A 32 37.20 -38.25 -0.23
CA LYS A 32 35.90 -37.57 -0.35
C LYS A 32 35.09 -37.53 0.95
N GLN A 33 35.57 -38.20 2.00
CA GLN A 33 34.88 -38.35 3.29
C GLN A 33 33.43 -38.89 3.17
N THR A 34 33.15 -39.67 2.12
CA THR A 34 31.83 -40.26 1.88
C THR A 34 31.95 -41.74 1.58
N ARG A 35 31.00 -42.52 2.11
CA ARG A 35 30.90 -43.96 1.85
C ARG A 35 30.42 -44.25 0.41
N ILE A 36 29.57 -43.40 -0.15
CA ILE A 36 28.94 -43.60 -1.47
C ILE A 36 29.67 -42.72 -2.48
N LEU A 37 30.45 -43.32 -3.38
CA LEU A 37 31.21 -42.60 -4.40
C LEU A 37 30.43 -42.46 -5.71
N SER A 38 29.61 -43.45 -6.03
CA SER A 38 28.76 -43.52 -7.21
C SER A 38 27.41 -44.17 -6.85
N PRO A 39 26.32 -43.83 -7.55
CA PRO A 39 25.03 -44.52 -7.39
C PRO A 39 25.12 -46.04 -7.59
N ALA A 40 26.13 -46.54 -8.32
CA ALA A 40 26.36 -47.97 -8.50
C ALA A 40 26.85 -48.69 -7.22
N ASP A 41 27.44 -47.96 -6.25
CA ASP A 41 27.95 -48.55 -5.01
C ASP A 41 26.83 -48.92 -4.02
N ASP A 42 25.77 -48.11 -3.99
CA ASP A 42 24.61 -48.26 -3.11
C ASP A 42 23.43 -47.45 -3.68
N PRO A 43 22.62 -48.02 -4.60
CA PRO A 43 21.52 -47.30 -5.23
C PRO A 43 20.48 -46.78 -4.23
N ALA A 44 20.19 -47.55 -3.18
CA ALA A 44 19.23 -47.15 -2.14
C ALA A 44 19.78 -46.02 -1.27
N GLY A 45 21.05 -46.13 -0.85
CA GLY A 45 21.74 -45.06 -0.12
C GLY A 45 21.87 -43.79 -0.94
N ALA A 46 22.22 -43.89 -2.23
CA ALA A 46 22.33 -42.75 -3.14
C ALA A 46 20.99 -42.03 -3.32
N ALA A 47 19.88 -42.76 -3.48
CA ALA A 47 18.55 -42.17 -3.54
C ALA A 47 18.18 -41.43 -2.23
N LYS A 48 18.57 -41.97 -1.07
CA LYS A 48 18.34 -41.31 0.22
C LYS A 48 19.17 -40.04 0.37
N VAL A 49 20.44 -40.06 -0.04
CA VAL A 49 21.31 -38.87 -0.04
C VAL A 49 20.72 -37.79 -0.94
N LEU A 50 20.31 -38.13 -2.16
CA LEU A 50 19.68 -37.18 -3.08
C LEU A 50 18.43 -36.52 -2.47
N SER A 51 17.55 -37.30 -1.82
CA SER A 51 16.38 -36.76 -1.15
C SER A 51 16.74 -35.83 0.02
N LEU A 52 17.78 -36.17 0.79
CA LEU A 52 18.27 -35.31 1.87
C LEU A 52 18.89 -34.01 1.34
N ASP A 53 19.66 -34.07 0.25
CA ASP A 53 20.24 -32.90 -0.40
C ASP A 53 19.15 -31.98 -0.95
N GLN A 54 18.11 -32.53 -1.61
CA GLN A 54 16.95 -31.75 -2.05
C GLN A 54 16.25 -31.05 -0.89
N ASN A 55 16.02 -31.77 0.22
CA ASN A 55 15.43 -31.19 1.43
C ASN A 55 16.32 -30.09 2.01
N LYS A 56 17.64 -30.30 2.04
CA LYS A 56 18.60 -29.31 2.53
C LYS A 56 18.58 -28.04 1.68
N THR A 57 18.65 -28.16 0.35
CA THR A 57 18.56 -27.01 -0.57
C THR A 57 17.25 -26.26 -0.40
N GLN A 58 16.15 -26.97 -0.18
CA GLN A 58 14.85 -26.34 0.06
C GLN A 58 14.82 -25.58 1.39
N ILE A 59 15.41 -26.12 2.46
CA ILE A 59 15.56 -25.43 3.75
C ILE A 59 16.46 -24.19 3.62
N GLU A 60 17.57 -24.28 2.88
CA GLU A 60 18.46 -23.13 2.62
C GLU A 60 17.72 -22.01 1.86
N GLN A 61 16.86 -22.37 0.90
CA GLN A 61 15.99 -21.41 0.21
C GLN A 61 15.00 -20.76 1.18
N TYR A 62 14.36 -21.53 2.07
CA TYR A 62 13.45 -20.98 3.09
C TYR A 62 14.16 -20.03 4.07
N GLN A 63 15.39 -20.35 4.49
CA GLN A 63 16.19 -19.45 5.31
C GLN A 63 16.49 -18.14 4.58
N THR A 64 16.89 -18.22 3.31
CA THR A 64 17.13 -17.04 2.46
C THR A 64 15.87 -16.19 2.32
N ASN A 65 14.73 -16.82 2.03
CA ASN A 65 13.44 -16.14 1.93
C ASN A 65 13.03 -15.49 3.26
N SER A 66 13.28 -16.14 4.40
CA SER A 66 12.98 -15.58 5.73
C SER A 66 13.83 -14.37 6.06
N ILE A 67 15.10 -14.35 5.67
CA ILE A 67 16.00 -13.19 5.84
C ILE A 67 15.49 -12.04 4.97
N LEU A 68 15.18 -12.30 3.71
CA LEU A 68 14.64 -11.30 2.79
C LEU A 68 13.33 -10.71 3.32
N LEU A 69 12.40 -11.56 3.75
CA LEU A 69 11.13 -11.15 4.34
C LEU A 69 11.35 -10.25 5.56
N LYS A 70 12.22 -10.66 6.49
CA LYS A 70 12.52 -9.87 7.69
C LYS A 70 13.09 -8.49 7.33
N ASN A 71 14.00 -8.43 6.36
CA ASN A 71 14.60 -7.17 5.93
C ASN A 71 13.57 -6.24 5.29
N ASN A 72 12.67 -6.77 4.45
CA ASN A 72 11.62 -5.97 3.81
C ASN A 72 10.63 -5.43 4.85
N LEU A 73 10.18 -6.28 5.79
CA LEU A 73 9.26 -5.85 6.86
C LEU A 73 9.92 -4.83 7.80
N ALA A 74 11.19 -5.01 8.15
CA ALA A 74 11.92 -4.04 8.98
C ALA A 74 12.09 -2.69 8.29
N LEU A 75 12.34 -2.69 6.97
CA LEU A 75 12.38 -1.47 6.17
C LEU A 75 11.01 -0.78 6.16
N GLN A 76 9.95 -1.54 5.93
CA GLN A 76 8.58 -1.03 5.95
C GLN A 76 8.22 -0.41 7.30
N GLU A 77 8.53 -1.09 8.41
CA GLU A 77 8.32 -0.58 9.77
C GLU A 77 9.10 0.72 10.04
N THR A 78 10.35 0.80 9.57
CA THR A 78 11.17 2.00 9.68
C THR A 78 10.52 3.17 8.95
N VAL A 79 10.08 2.95 7.71
CA VAL A 79 9.42 3.99 6.90
C VAL A 79 8.11 4.44 7.54
N LEU A 80 7.28 3.52 8.02
CA LEU A 80 6.02 3.85 8.71
C LEU A 80 6.26 4.63 10.01
N THR A 81 7.34 4.33 10.73
CA THR A 81 7.74 5.07 11.93
C THR A 81 8.19 6.50 11.60
N SER A 82 8.96 6.68 10.51
CA SER A 82 9.32 8.00 10.00
C SER A 82 8.08 8.80 9.60
N MET A 83 7.16 8.19 8.85
CA MET A 83 5.89 8.83 8.47
C MET A 83 5.07 9.26 9.69
N ARG A 84 4.99 8.41 10.72
CA ARG A 84 4.31 8.75 11.98
C ARG A 84 4.92 10.00 12.63
N THR A 85 6.25 10.10 12.64
CA THR A 85 6.96 11.26 13.19
C THR A 85 6.64 12.54 12.41
N SER A 86 6.61 12.46 11.07
CA SER A 86 6.17 13.55 10.21
C SER A 86 4.71 13.94 10.46
N TYR A 87 3.82 12.99 10.71
CA TYR A 87 2.41 13.24 11.09
C TYR A 87 2.26 13.92 12.46
N ASP A 88 3.05 13.52 13.46
CA ASP A 88 3.06 14.16 14.78
C ASP A 88 3.52 15.63 14.66
N ARG A 89 4.49 15.89 13.76
CA ARG A 89 4.93 17.26 13.43
C ARG A 89 3.82 18.06 12.73
N ILE A 90 3.15 17.49 11.74
CA ILE A 90 1.99 18.12 11.07
C ILE A 90 0.92 18.50 12.10
N SER A 91 0.58 17.59 13.01
CA SER A 91 -0.43 17.83 14.05
C SER A 91 -0.04 18.99 14.96
N THR A 92 1.23 19.06 15.34
CA THR A 92 1.77 20.18 16.14
C THR A 92 1.68 21.51 15.39
N LEU A 93 2.06 21.54 14.12
CA LEU A 93 1.98 22.74 13.27
C LEU A 93 0.54 23.17 13.00
N ALA A 94 -0.38 22.22 12.84
CA ALA A 94 -1.80 22.48 12.65
C ALA A 94 -2.42 23.14 13.89
N ILE A 95 -2.11 22.62 15.09
CA ILE A 95 -2.55 23.23 16.36
C ILE A 95 -1.95 24.63 16.53
N ALA A 96 -0.66 24.79 16.24
CA ALA A 96 0.03 26.07 16.32
C ALA A 96 -0.58 27.12 15.37
N SER A 97 -0.99 26.70 14.17
CA SER A 97 -1.63 27.57 13.16
C SER A 97 -3.01 28.08 13.59
N GLY A 98 -3.69 27.38 14.51
CA GLY A 98 -4.95 27.82 15.12
C GLY A 98 -4.79 28.96 16.12
N ASN A 99 -3.55 29.29 16.52
CA ASN A 99 -3.30 30.37 17.46
C ASN A 99 -3.47 31.75 16.79
N GLY A 100 -4.42 32.55 17.28
CA GLY A 100 -4.73 33.89 16.77
C GLY A 100 -3.59 34.91 16.89
N THR A 101 -2.56 34.63 17.69
CA THR A 101 -1.39 35.51 17.88
C THR A 101 -0.36 35.43 16.75
N TYR A 102 -0.47 34.46 15.84
CA TYR A 102 0.50 34.28 14.75
C TYR A 102 0.34 35.36 13.68
N SER A 103 1.45 36.03 13.35
CA SER A 103 1.52 36.99 12.24
C SER A 103 1.39 36.28 10.89
N LEU A 104 1.10 37.05 9.83
CA LEU A 104 1.03 36.52 8.46
C LEU A 104 2.33 35.85 8.02
N GLU A 105 3.48 36.44 8.37
CA GLU A 105 4.81 35.88 8.07
C GLU A 105 5.06 34.56 8.82
N GLN A 106 4.64 34.46 10.08
CA GLN A 106 4.73 33.22 10.85
C GLN A 106 3.84 32.12 10.25
N ARG A 107 2.63 32.45 9.81
CA ARG A 107 1.73 31.50 9.11
C ARG A 107 2.33 31.02 7.79
N ARG A 108 3.00 31.90 7.04
CA ARG A 108 3.72 31.53 5.81
C ARG A 108 4.88 30.57 6.10
N ALA A 109 5.64 30.80 7.16
CA ALA A 109 6.71 29.89 7.58
C ALA A 109 6.17 28.50 7.94
N VAL A 110 5.05 28.43 8.66
CA VAL A 110 4.38 27.15 8.97
C VAL A 110 3.88 26.46 7.71
N ALA A 111 3.28 27.20 6.77
CA ALA A 111 2.83 26.63 5.50
C ALA A 111 3.99 26.04 4.68
N PHE A 112 5.15 26.72 4.66
CA PHE A 112 6.35 26.22 4.00
C PHE A 112 6.87 24.95 4.68
N GLU A 113 6.85 24.89 6.01
CA GLU A 113 7.23 23.68 6.74
C GLU A 113 6.30 22.50 6.43
N LEU A 114 4.98 22.73 6.41
CA LEU A 114 3.99 21.71 6.02
C LEU A 114 4.22 21.20 4.59
N GLN A 115 4.59 22.08 3.66
CA GLN A 115 4.90 21.71 2.28
C GLN A 115 6.17 20.83 2.19
N ASN A 116 7.18 21.10 3.00
CA ASN A 116 8.38 20.26 3.08
C ASN A 116 8.05 18.88 3.66
N ILE A 117 7.23 18.83 4.72
CA ILE A 117 6.80 17.54 5.30
C ILE A 117 5.94 16.75 4.30
N GLN A 118 5.07 17.40 3.52
CA GLN A 118 4.34 16.74 2.45
C GLN A 118 5.28 16.11 1.41
N THR A 119 6.36 16.79 1.06
CA THR A 119 7.37 16.27 0.13
C THR A 119 8.11 15.08 0.74
N GLU A 120 8.50 15.17 2.02
CA GLU A 120 9.11 14.06 2.76
C GLU A 120 8.20 12.82 2.78
N LEU A 121 6.91 13.00 3.09
CA LEU A 121 5.94 11.91 3.09
C LEU A 121 5.81 11.27 1.71
N PHE A 122 5.79 12.07 0.63
CA PHE A 122 5.76 11.56 -0.73
C PHE A 122 7.01 10.71 -1.07
N ASP A 123 8.19 11.16 -0.64
CA ASP A 123 9.42 10.40 -0.83
C ASP A 123 9.40 9.10 -0.03
N LEU A 124 8.89 9.12 1.21
CA LEU A 124 8.71 7.93 2.04
C LEU A 124 7.71 6.93 1.41
N MET A 125 6.62 7.41 0.82
CA MET A 125 5.63 6.58 0.09
C MET A 125 6.24 5.91 -1.15
N ASN A 126 7.34 6.44 -1.66
CA ASN A 126 8.11 5.90 -2.79
C ASN A 126 9.46 5.32 -2.36
N THR A 127 9.59 4.85 -1.11
CA THR A 127 10.81 4.21 -0.62
C THR A 127 11.16 2.96 -1.43
N ARG A 128 12.46 2.77 -1.69
CA ARG A 128 13.01 1.61 -2.40
C ARG A 128 13.73 0.66 -1.45
N ALA A 129 13.59 -0.63 -1.70
CA ALA A 129 14.38 -1.67 -1.07
C ALA A 129 15.80 -1.76 -1.66
N ALA A 130 16.65 -2.59 -1.05
CA ALA A 130 18.05 -2.76 -1.43
C ALA A 130 18.25 -3.30 -2.86
N ASP A 131 17.25 -4.01 -3.40
CA ASP A 131 17.21 -4.50 -4.77
C ASP A 131 16.71 -3.45 -5.78
N GLY A 132 16.37 -2.26 -5.31
CA GLY A 132 15.83 -1.15 -6.11
C GLY A 132 14.31 -1.20 -6.31
N SER A 133 13.62 -2.20 -5.76
CA SER A 133 12.17 -2.33 -5.86
C SER A 133 11.43 -1.34 -4.96
N TYR A 134 10.29 -0.80 -5.41
CA TYR A 134 9.44 0.04 -4.57
C TYR A 134 8.61 -0.82 -3.61
N ILE A 135 8.72 -0.51 -2.31
CA ILE A 135 8.15 -1.39 -1.26
C ILE A 135 6.62 -1.33 -1.19
N PHE A 136 6.02 -0.19 -1.56
CA PHE A 136 4.56 0.03 -1.50
C PHE A 136 3.84 -0.10 -2.86
N ALA A 137 4.54 -0.50 -3.92
CA ALA A 137 3.98 -0.54 -5.28
C ALA A 137 3.28 -1.88 -5.64
N GLY A 138 3.23 -2.83 -4.71
CA GLY A 138 2.64 -4.16 -4.93
C GLY A 138 3.52 -5.09 -5.78
N TYR A 139 2.97 -5.69 -6.84
CA TYR A 139 3.72 -6.43 -7.86
C TYR A 139 4.43 -5.51 -8.87
N GLN A 140 3.93 -4.28 -9.09
CA GLN A 140 4.50 -3.26 -9.98
C GLN A 140 5.68 -2.50 -9.37
N ASP A 141 6.67 -3.26 -8.92
CA ASP A 141 7.76 -2.78 -8.07
C ASP A 141 8.90 -2.04 -8.78
N LYS A 142 8.86 -2.01 -10.12
CA LYS A 142 9.81 -1.25 -10.95
C LYS A 142 9.37 0.17 -11.22
N SER A 143 8.11 0.49 -10.92
CA SER A 143 7.53 1.82 -11.03
C SER A 143 7.24 2.41 -9.65
N PRO A 144 7.33 3.74 -9.48
CA PRO A 144 6.96 4.38 -8.23
C PRO A 144 5.50 4.07 -7.86
N ALA A 145 5.24 3.88 -6.57
CA ALA A 145 3.91 3.57 -6.06
C ALA A 145 2.97 4.77 -6.23
N TYR A 146 3.50 5.98 -6.03
CA TYR A 146 2.76 7.24 -6.14
C TYR A 146 3.42 8.19 -7.13
N GLU A 147 2.59 8.83 -7.94
CA GLU A 147 2.99 9.88 -8.86
C GLU A 147 2.21 11.15 -8.54
N ARG A 148 2.84 12.32 -8.67
CA ARG A 148 2.15 13.59 -8.54
C ARG A 148 1.63 14.01 -9.91
N ASP A 149 0.32 14.12 -10.06
CA ASP A 149 -0.30 14.62 -11.29
C ASP A 149 0.13 16.09 -11.51
N PRO A 150 0.79 16.42 -12.62
CA PRO A 150 1.26 17.78 -12.90
C PRO A 150 0.14 18.80 -13.07
N ASN A 151 -1.09 18.37 -13.40
CA ASN A 151 -2.22 19.28 -13.65
C ASN A 151 -3.04 19.56 -12.39
N SER A 152 -3.33 18.53 -11.60
CA SER A 152 -4.15 18.64 -10.39
C SER A 152 -3.32 18.83 -9.11
N GLY A 153 -2.03 18.50 -9.15
CA GLY A 153 -1.14 18.49 -7.98
C GLY A 153 -1.46 17.38 -6.97
N VAL A 154 -2.40 16.49 -7.29
CA VAL A 154 -2.86 15.38 -6.45
C VAL A 154 -1.89 14.19 -6.58
N PHE A 155 -1.68 13.48 -5.48
CA PHE A 155 -0.93 12.24 -5.47
C PHE A 155 -1.83 11.09 -5.91
N VAL A 156 -1.44 10.41 -6.97
CA VAL A 156 -2.20 9.31 -7.57
C VAL A 156 -1.43 8.01 -7.35
N PHE A 157 -2.11 7.02 -6.79
CA PHE A 157 -1.56 5.67 -6.70
C PHE A 157 -1.47 5.04 -8.10
N ARG A 158 -0.28 4.60 -8.48
CA ARG A 158 0.03 3.94 -9.75
C ARG A 158 0.43 2.48 -9.59
N GLY A 159 0.57 2.00 -8.36
CA GLY A 159 0.88 0.59 -8.08
C GLY A 159 -0.35 -0.32 -8.16
N ASP A 160 -0.17 -1.55 -7.68
CA ASP A 160 -1.25 -2.53 -7.56
C ASP A 160 -1.50 -2.97 -6.10
N ASP A 161 -2.64 -3.62 -5.87
CA ASP A 161 -3.05 -4.17 -4.56
C ASP A 161 -2.41 -5.54 -4.25
N GLY A 162 -1.48 -6.01 -5.09
CA GLY A 162 -0.86 -7.31 -4.97
C GLY A 162 0.21 -7.37 -3.89
N SER A 163 0.32 -8.52 -3.22
CA SER A 163 1.39 -8.80 -2.25
C SER A 163 2.26 -9.97 -2.70
N ARG A 164 3.58 -9.80 -2.57
CA ARG A 164 4.56 -10.81 -2.92
C ARG A 164 4.78 -11.72 -1.73
N ALA A 165 4.09 -12.85 -1.76
CA ALA A 165 4.24 -13.86 -0.73
C ALA A 165 5.55 -14.64 -0.93
N LEU A 166 6.37 -14.69 0.12
CA LEU A 166 7.59 -15.49 0.19
C LEU A 166 7.31 -16.75 0.99
N GLN A 167 7.71 -17.90 0.45
CA GLN A 167 7.58 -19.18 1.16
C GLN A 167 8.75 -19.33 2.14
N ILE A 168 8.45 -19.43 3.43
CA ILE A 168 9.44 -19.56 4.53
C ILE A 168 9.44 -20.96 5.15
N SER A 169 8.48 -21.81 4.76
CA SER A 169 8.37 -23.21 5.15
C SER A 169 7.53 -23.95 4.10
N GLN A 170 7.55 -25.29 4.11
CA GLN A 170 6.72 -26.11 3.22
C GLN A 170 5.24 -25.74 3.29
N SER A 171 4.74 -25.32 4.45
CA SER A 171 3.32 -25.00 4.66
C SER A 171 3.02 -23.52 4.90
N ILE A 172 4.04 -22.65 4.94
CA ILE A 172 3.86 -21.24 5.33
C ILE A 172 4.44 -20.33 4.25
N SER A 173 3.60 -19.45 3.76
CA SER A 173 3.98 -18.31 2.92
C SER A 173 3.42 -17.04 3.53
N LEU A 174 4.25 -15.99 3.58
CA LEU A 174 3.89 -14.71 4.17
C LEU A 174 4.11 -13.59 3.15
N PRO A 175 3.22 -12.58 3.07
CA PRO A 175 3.44 -11.40 2.25
C PRO A 175 4.68 -10.65 2.74
N GLY A 176 5.58 -10.32 1.81
CA GLY A 176 6.80 -9.55 2.08
C GLY A 176 6.69 -8.07 1.80
N ASN A 177 5.51 -7.60 1.41
CA ASN A 177 5.18 -6.21 1.23
C ASN A 177 3.66 -6.02 1.37
N ASP A 178 3.29 -4.79 1.74
CA ASP A 178 1.91 -4.33 1.74
C ASP A 178 1.70 -3.27 0.66
N SER A 179 0.51 -3.22 0.08
CA SER A 179 0.19 -2.23 -0.94
C SER A 179 0.03 -0.84 -0.32
N GLY A 180 0.61 0.18 -0.96
CA GLY A 180 0.47 1.57 -0.56
C GLY A 180 -0.99 2.02 -0.51
N LYS A 181 -1.83 1.54 -1.42
CA LYS A 181 -3.26 1.82 -1.41
C LYS A 181 -3.95 1.29 -0.14
N ALA A 182 -3.56 0.11 0.33
CA ALA A 182 -4.09 -0.47 1.56
C ALA A 182 -3.58 0.22 2.84
N ILE A 183 -2.49 0.99 2.76
CA ILE A 183 -1.92 1.70 3.92
C ILE A 183 -2.34 3.17 3.93
N PHE A 184 -2.26 3.85 2.79
CA PHE A 184 -2.37 5.30 2.69
C PHE A 184 -3.72 5.77 2.13
N ASP A 185 -4.34 4.99 1.25
CA ASP A 185 -5.60 5.38 0.59
C ASP A 185 -6.83 4.79 1.28
N SER A 186 -6.68 3.76 2.11
CA SER A 186 -7.76 3.12 2.86
C SER A 186 -8.26 3.93 4.07
N VAL A 187 -7.90 5.21 4.14
CA VAL A 187 -8.32 6.11 5.21
C VAL A 187 -9.71 6.63 4.87
N PHE A 188 -10.54 6.89 5.88
CA PHE A 188 -11.80 7.61 5.68
C PHE A 188 -11.49 8.96 5.03
N VAL A 189 -11.71 9.05 3.72
CA VAL A 189 -11.65 10.32 3.00
C VAL A 189 -12.62 11.23 3.73
N ARG A 190 -12.14 12.42 4.15
CA ARG A 190 -13.02 13.43 4.72
C ARG A 190 -14.15 13.64 3.71
N PHE A 191 -15.38 13.37 4.11
CA PHE A 191 -16.53 13.64 3.26
C PHE A 191 -16.48 15.11 2.87
N LYS A 192 -16.48 15.38 1.57
CA LYS A 192 -16.50 16.72 1.02
C LYS A 192 -17.62 16.77 -0.01
N PRO A 193 -18.51 17.77 0.08
CA PRO A 193 -19.47 17.98 -0.99
C PRO A 193 -18.71 18.38 -2.27
N GLN A 194 -19.10 17.83 -3.41
CA GLN A 194 -18.60 18.25 -4.71
C GLN A 194 -19.57 19.27 -5.31
N VAL A 195 -19.15 20.52 -5.48
CA VAL A 195 -19.99 21.52 -6.16
C VAL A 195 -19.99 21.22 -7.65
N SER A 196 -21.17 20.91 -8.18
CA SER A 196 -21.38 20.59 -9.60
C SER A 196 -21.70 21.85 -10.41
N ALA A 197 -22.43 22.80 -9.83
CA ALA A 197 -22.70 24.11 -10.45
C ALA A 197 -22.94 25.17 -9.36
N ALA A 198 -22.33 26.35 -9.50
CA ALA A 198 -22.60 27.48 -8.62
C ALA A 198 -22.44 28.81 -9.39
N PRO A 199 -23.19 29.85 -9.04
CA PRO A 199 -22.98 31.19 -9.57
C PRO A 199 -21.60 31.74 -9.18
N ALA A 200 -21.03 32.59 -10.04
CA ALA A 200 -19.69 33.15 -9.84
C ALA A 200 -19.58 33.87 -8.47
N GLY A 201 -18.47 33.65 -7.77
CA GLY A 201 -18.21 34.25 -6.45
C GLY A 201 -18.87 33.51 -5.26
N SER A 202 -19.64 32.44 -5.53
CA SER A 202 -20.29 31.65 -4.48
C SER A 202 -19.46 30.41 -4.10
N SER A 203 -19.44 30.07 -2.80
CA SER A 203 -18.74 28.89 -2.28
C SER A 203 -19.67 28.01 -1.43
N LEU A 204 -19.39 26.71 -1.44
CA LEU A 204 -19.95 25.75 -0.51
C LEU A 204 -18.85 25.29 0.42
N GLU A 205 -19.05 25.50 1.71
CA GLU A 205 -18.08 25.15 2.75
C GLU A 205 -18.72 24.25 3.81
N VAL A 206 -17.91 23.42 4.46
CA VAL A 206 -18.37 22.63 5.60
C VAL A 206 -18.11 23.44 6.87
N SER A 207 -19.16 24.08 7.40
CA SER A 207 -19.10 24.89 8.62
C SER A 207 -19.12 24.04 9.89
N ASN A 208 -19.82 22.90 9.90
CA ASN A 208 -19.82 21.94 11.01
C ASN A 208 -19.56 20.52 10.51
N GLN A 209 -18.36 20.02 10.77
CA GLN A 209 -17.92 18.72 10.27
C GLN A 209 -18.74 17.56 10.82
N THR A 210 -19.03 17.53 12.13
CA THR A 210 -19.77 16.43 12.74
C THR A 210 -21.20 16.33 12.22
N ALA A 211 -21.86 17.48 12.01
CA ALA A 211 -23.19 17.51 11.43
C ALA A 211 -23.18 17.02 9.98
N PHE A 212 -22.17 17.44 9.19
CA PHE A 212 -22.04 17.03 7.81
C PHE A 212 -21.71 15.54 7.66
N ASP A 213 -20.82 14.99 8.49
CA ASP A 213 -20.47 13.57 8.43
C ASP A 213 -21.67 12.68 8.77
N ASN A 214 -22.50 13.09 9.74
CA ASN A 214 -23.74 12.39 10.08
C ASN A 214 -24.75 12.46 8.93
N PHE A 215 -24.86 13.63 8.28
CA PHE A 215 -25.72 13.82 7.12
C PHE A 215 -25.27 12.96 5.93
N TYR A 216 -23.97 12.98 5.63
CA TYR A 216 -23.38 12.20 4.54
C TYR A 216 -23.65 10.70 4.72
N ARG A 217 -23.34 10.15 5.90
CA ARG A 217 -23.54 8.71 6.17
C ARG A 217 -24.99 8.27 6.13
N ALA A 218 -25.92 9.16 6.48
CA ALA A 218 -27.34 8.85 6.49
C ALA A 218 -27.99 8.93 5.10
N ASN A 219 -27.44 9.74 4.18
CA ASN A 219 -28.10 10.05 2.91
C ASN A 219 -27.32 9.60 1.66
N PHE A 220 -26.04 9.22 1.79
CA PHE A 220 -25.26 8.71 0.67
C PHE A 220 -25.75 7.32 0.22
N ASP A 221 -26.20 7.23 -1.02
CA ASP A 221 -26.68 6.00 -1.66
C ASP A 221 -25.71 5.58 -2.78
N ASN A 222 -24.99 4.48 -2.58
CA ASN A 222 -24.05 3.95 -3.57
C ASN A 222 -24.76 3.19 -4.72
N LEU A 223 -26.04 2.83 -4.57
CA LEU A 223 -26.80 2.09 -5.59
C LEU A 223 -27.44 3.04 -6.62
N ASN A 224 -27.81 4.26 -6.22
CA ASN A 224 -28.46 5.24 -7.09
C ASN A 224 -27.74 6.60 -7.02
N PRO A 225 -26.81 6.89 -7.94
CA PRO A 225 -26.05 8.15 -7.94
C PRO A 225 -26.90 9.42 -7.96
N LEU A 226 -28.10 9.37 -8.55
CA LEU A 226 -29.04 10.49 -8.59
C LEU A 226 -29.55 10.91 -7.21
N ASN A 227 -29.59 9.99 -6.25
CA ASN A 227 -30.00 10.30 -4.88
C ASN A 227 -28.94 11.13 -4.13
N ASN A 228 -27.71 11.19 -4.63
CA ASN A 228 -26.63 11.98 -4.03
C ASN A 228 -26.58 13.41 -4.58
N GLN A 229 -27.44 13.76 -5.55
CA GLN A 229 -27.50 15.08 -6.16
C GLN A 229 -28.47 16.01 -5.41
N TYR A 230 -27.94 17.14 -4.95
CA TYR A 230 -28.67 18.17 -4.24
C TYR A 230 -28.60 19.49 -4.98
N SER A 231 -29.72 20.23 -4.97
CA SER A 231 -29.85 21.53 -5.60
C SER A 231 -30.45 22.52 -4.62
N LEU A 232 -29.71 23.57 -4.29
CA LEU A 232 -30.23 24.73 -3.57
C LEU A 232 -30.74 25.74 -4.59
N GLN A 233 -32.06 25.88 -4.70
CA GLN A 233 -32.71 26.84 -5.58
C GLN A 233 -33.17 28.06 -4.79
N ILE A 234 -32.93 29.25 -5.32
CA ILE A 234 -33.43 30.52 -4.79
C ILE A 234 -34.32 31.17 -5.84
N ASP A 235 -35.58 31.41 -5.47
CA ASP A 235 -36.57 32.02 -6.35
C ASP A 235 -36.35 33.54 -6.51
N ALA A 236 -37.10 34.16 -7.42
CA ALA A 236 -37.07 35.61 -7.64
C ALA A 236 -37.65 36.42 -6.47
N ALA A 237 -38.36 35.79 -5.53
CA ALA A 237 -38.91 36.40 -4.33
C ALA A 237 -37.92 36.35 -3.14
N GLY A 238 -36.76 35.71 -3.31
CA GLY A 238 -35.75 35.55 -2.27
C GLY A 238 -36.03 34.40 -1.30
N THR A 239 -36.88 33.43 -1.65
CA THR A 239 -37.07 32.19 -0.88
C THR A 239 -36.12 31.12 -1.42
N TYR A 240 -35.39 30.46 -0.54
CA TYR A 240 -34.57 29.30 -0.91
C TYR A 240 -35.28 27.99 -0.57
N GLN A 241 -35.02 26.97 -1.36
CA GLN A 241 -35.46 25.59 -1.13
C GLN A 241 -34.35 24.62 -1.53
N LEU A 242 -34.12 23.57 -0.73
CA LEU A 242 -33.25 22.46 -1.11
C LEU A 242 -34.06 21.32 -1.73
N LEU A 243 -33.60 20.83 -2.87
CA LEU A 243 -34.13 19.68 -3.57
C LEU A 243 -33.06 18.57 -3.60
N GLN A 244 -33.50 17.32 -3.51
CA GLN A 244 -32.70 16.12 -3.72
C GLN A 244 -33.31 15.37 -4.90
N ASN A 245 -32.51 15.06 -5.94
CA ASN A 245 -33.00 14.43 -7.17
C ASN A 245 -34.25 15.13 -7.76
N GLY A 246 -34.28 16.46 -7.76
CA GLY A 246 -35.40 17.27 -8.24
C GLY A 246 -36.67 17.25 -7.38
N SER A 247 -36.66 16.59 -6.22
CA SER A 247 -37.77 16.56 -5.26
C SER A 247 -37.44 17.33 -3.99
N ALA A 248 -38.44 18.00 -3.40
CA ALA A 248 -38.26 18.68 -2.11
C ALA A 248 -37.86 17.68 -1.01
N LEU A 249 -36.92 18.08 -0.14
CA LEU A 249 -36.59 17.28 1.04
C LEU A 249 -37.81 17.06 1.95
N THR A 250 -37.82 15.94 2.66
CA THR A 250 -38.78 15.66 3.74
C THR A 250 -38.03 15.51 5.06
N PRO A 251 -38.10 16.48 5.99
CA PRO A 251 -38.85 17.75 5.96
C PRO A 251 -38.25 18.81 5.00
N PRO A 252 -39.08 19.74 4.46
CA PRO A 252 -38.63 20.74 3.51
C PRO A 252 -37.67 21.72 4.18
N PHE A 253 -36.47 21.87 3.61
CA PHE A 253 -35.54 22.91 3.99
C PHE A 253 -35.82 24.15 3.13
N SER A 254 -36.51 25.12 3.71
CA SER A 254 -36.86 26.38 3.05
C SER A 254 -36.78 27.57 4.00
N GLY A 255 -36.40 28.73 3.48
CA GLY A 255 -36.36 29.98 4.25
C GLY A 255 -36.22 31.21 3.35
N SER A 256 -36.18 32.39 3.95
CA SER A 256 -35.90 33.64 3.23
C SER A 256 -34.39 33.88 3.16
N TYR A 257 -33.88 34.12 1.96
CA TYR A 257 -32.52 34.57 1.69
C TYR A 257 -32.46 36.11 1.69
N SER A 258 -31.47 36.65 2.39
CA SER A 258 -31.07 38.06 2.27
C SER A 258 -29.66 38.13 1.67
N ALA A 259 -29.40 39.12 0.82
CA ALA A 259 -28.12 39.24 0.13
C ALA A 259 -26.93 39.24 1.12
N GLY A 260 -25.99 38.31 0.94
CA GLY A 260 -24.82 38.14 1.79
C GLY A 260 -25.05 37.34 3.08
N GLN A 261 -26.24 36.79 3.33
CA GLN A 261 -26.44 35.83 4.42
C GLN A 261 -26.04 34.42 4.00
N GLN A 262 -25.28 33.76 4.87
CA GLN A 262 -24.92 32.35 4.74
C GLN A 262 -26.15 31.47 5.00
N ILE A 263 -26.44 30.56 4.08
CA ILE A 263 -27.47 29.53 4.26
C ILE A 263 -26.79 28.30 4.87
N ASN A 264 -27.28 27.85 6.02
CA ASN A 264 -26.70 26.70 6.74
C ASN A 264 -27.62 25.48 6.67
N PHE A 265 -27.12 24.36 6.17
CA PHE A 265 -27.87 23.12 6.05
C PHE A 265 -27.04 21.94 6.55
N ASN A 266 -27.44 21.29 7.65
CA ASN A 266 -26.82 20.07 8.17
C ASN A 266 -25.28 20.05 8.17
N GLY A 267 -24.66 21.18 8.51
CA GLY A 267 -23.20 21.34 8.56
C GLY A 267 -22.56 21.92 7.30
N LEU A 268 -23.31 22.08 6.21
CA LEU A 268 -22.95 22.84 5.03
C LEU A 268 -23.31 24.32 5.18
N ALA A 269 -22.48 25.16 4.57
CA ALA A 269 -22.59 26.60 4.52
C ALA A 269 -22.51 27.05 3.06
N PHE A 270 -23.61 27.62 2.55
CA PHE A 270 -23.64 28.23 1.23
C PHE A 270 -23.39 29.72 1.38
N ASN A 271 -22.26 30.18 0.85
CA ASN A 271 -21.91 31.59 0.76
C ASN A 271 -22.20 32.03 -0.68
N LEU A 272 -23.20 32.88 -0.85
CA LEU A 272 -23.54 33.47 -2.14
C LEU A 272 -22.95 34.87 -2.24
N ASP A 273 -22.42 35.22 -3.40
CA ASP A 273 -21.96 36.60 -3.64
C ASP A 273 -23.17 37.56 -3.51
N PRO A 274 -23.09 38.64 -2.72
CA PRO A 274 -24.15 39.65 -2.65
C PRO A 274 -24.51 40.28 -4.00
N ALA A 275 -23.65 40.17 -5.02
CA ALA A 275 -23.91 40.61 -6.39
C ALA A 275 -24.68 39.56 -7.26
N THR A 276 -25.00 38.39 -6.71
CA THR A 276 -25.68 37.32 -7.46
C THR A 276 -27.10 37.72 -7.87
N THR A 277 -27.43 37.60 -9.15
CA THR A 277 -28.79 37.86 -9.66
C THR A 277 -29.73 36.67 -9.39
N LEU A 278 -30.95 36.95 -8.93
CA LEU A 278 -32.00 35.95 -8.71
C LEU A 278 -32.87 35.78 -9.97
N PRO A 279 -33.39 34.57 -10.26
CA PRO A 279 -33.24 33.32 -9.52
C PRO A 279 -31.85 32.70 -9.70
N THR A 280 -31.40 31.93 -8.71
CA THR A 280 -30.10 31.24 -8.77
C THR A 280 -30.17 29.84 -8.22
N GLN A 281 -29.22 29.00 -8.60
CA GLN A 281 -29.16 27.58 -8.25
C GLN A 281 -27.71 27.18 -7.92
N VAL A 282 -27.54 26.43 -6.83
CA VAL A 282 -26.27 25.80 -6.45
C VAL A 282 -26.49 24.30 -6.41
N ASP A 283 -25.82 23.58 -7.30
CA ASP A 283 -25.85 22.12 -7.37
C ASP A 283 -24.60 21.54 -6.73
N PHE A 284 -24.79 20.55 -5.87
CA PHE A 284 -23.71 19.81 -5.25
C PHE A 284 -24.06 18.33 -5.08
N GLU A 285 -23.04 17.51 -5.02
CA GLU A 285 -23.14 16.08 -4.77
C GLU A 285 -22.49 15.73 -3.44
N LEU A 286 -23.05 14.74 -2.74
CA LEU A 286 -22.40 14.05 -1.62
C LEU A 286 -21.39 13.04 -2.17
#